data_AF-A0A849PRU3-F1
#
_entry.id   AF-A0A849PRU3-F1
#
_cell.length_a   1.000
_cell.length_b   1.000
_cell.length_c   1.000
_cell.angle_alpha   90.00
_cell.angle_beta   90.00
_cell.angle_gamma   90.00
#
_symmetry.space_group_name_H-M   'P 1'
#
loop_
_entity.id
_entity.type
_entity.pdbx_description
1 polymer ?
#
loop_
_entity_poly.entity_id
_entity_poly.type
_entity_poly.pdbx_seq_one_letter_code
_entity_poly.pdbx_strand_id
1 'polypeptide(L)'
;MMKSSHVTTKVVDDGGKTVETIDRVAVLKKGSAPENWGWEHIVDKDHHNQIENAFDLRDNDKSVKDFIAEGLEKGYMNPDDPIEIIWDTTNPDHKLLIILSDSSPGSLTTAYPLPK
;
A
#
# COMPACT_ATOMS: atom_id res chain seq x y z
N MET A 1 -12.14 3.74 20.21
CA MET A 1 -11.44 4.14 18.97
C MET A 1 -9.94 3.96 19.20
N MET A 2 -9.32 2.95 18.59
CA MET A 2 -7.85 2.88 18.55
C MET A 2 -7.37 3.82 17.45
N LYS A 3 -6.43 4.72 17.76
CA LYS A 3 -5.73 5.52 16.76
C LYS A 3 -4.91 4.56 15.90
N SER A 4 -5.05 4.58 14.57
CA SER A 4 -4.07 3.90 13.71
C SER A 4 -2.68 4.39 14.09
N SER A 5 -1.79 3.46 14.38
CA SER A 5 -0.38 3.75 14.64
C SER A 5 0.18 4.45 13.41
N HIS A 6 0.67 5.68 13.55
CA HIS A 6 1.43 6.31 12.48
C HIS A 6 2.73 5.51 12.33
N VAL A 7 2.87 4.79 11.23
CA VAL A 7 4.12 4.09 10.92
C VAL A 7 4.89 4.96 9.94
N THR A 8 6.04 5.42 10.40
CA THR A 8 6.96 6.21 9.58
C THR A 8 8.22 5.39 9.36
N THR A 9 8.51 5.07 8.09
CA THR A 9 9.74 4.35 7.73
C THR A 9 10.81 5.33 7.35
N LYS A 10 11.92 5.28 8.08
CA LYS A 10 13.11 6.07 7.78
C LYS A 10 14.00 5.24 6.87
N VAL A 11 14.18 5.69 5.64
CA VAL A 11 15.27 5.21 4.77
C VAL A 11 16.53 5.90 5.26
N VAL A 12 17.57 5.12 5.58
CA VAL A 12 18.86 5.62 6.05
C VAL A 12 19.93 5.32 5.01
N ASP A 13 20.90 6.22 4.86
CA ASP A 13 22.11 5.94 4.08
C ASP A 13 23.05 4.97 4.81
N ASP A 14 24.14 4.55 4.14
CA ASP A 14 25.18 3.68 4.69
C ASP A 14 25.87 4.26 5.94
N GLY A 15 25.71 5.57 6.20
CA GLY A 15 26.18 6.27 7.39
C GLY A 15 25.15 6.34 8.53
N GLY A 16 23.97 5.71 8.37
CA GLY A 16 22.88 5.72 9.34
C GLY A 16 22.10 7.03 9.40
N LYS A 17 22.31 7.95 8.45
CA LYS A 17 21.56 9.21 8.38
C LYS A 17 20.28 8.99 7.61
N THR A 18 19.15 9.42 8.18
CA THR A 18 17.86 9.39 7.48
C THR A 18 17.91 10.27 6.24
N VAL A 19 17.78 9.63 5.07
CA VAL A 19 17.72 10.26 3.76
C VAL A 19 16.29 10.51 3.31
N GLU A 20 15.35 9.67 3.75
CA GLU A 20 13.94 9.80 3.41
C GLU A 20 13.06 9.28 4.56
N THR A 21 11.91 9.91 4.77
CA THR A 21 10.94 9.53 5.79
C THR A 21 9.61 9.30 5.11
N ILE A 22 9.27 8.03 4.92
CA ILE A 22 8.03 7.61 4.26
C ILE A 22 6.95 7.47 5.32
N ASP A 23 5.97 8.38 5.29
CA ASP A 23 4.76 8.30 6.11
C ASP A 23 3.81 7.25 5.49
N ARG A 24 3.67 6.08 6.12
CA ARG A 24 2.88 4.96 5.59
C ARG A 24 1.36 5.16 5.74
N VAL A 25 0.91 6.34 6.18
CA VAL A 25 -0.52 6.71 6.35
C VAL A 25 -1.20 7.08 5.00
N ALA A 26 -0.52 6.83 3.88
CA ALA A 26 -0.91 7.09 2.50
C ALA A 26 -2.34 6.64 2.09
N VAL A 27 -2.89 5.63 2.76
CA VAL A 27 -4.12 4.94 2.33
C VAL A 27 -5.37 5.84 2.30
N LEU A 28 -5.33 7.00 2.97
CA LEU A 28 -6.51 7.84 3.19
C LEU A 28 -6.50 9.20 2.49
N LYS A 29 -5.43 9.59 1.79
CA LYS A 29 -5.46 10.85 1.04
C LYS A 29 -6.18 10.63 -0.29
N LYS A 30 -7.35 11.25 -0.41
CA LYS A 30 -7.99 11.53 -1.70
C LYS A 30 -6.93 12.17 -2.59
N GLY A 31 -6.57 11.52 -3.70
CA GLY A 31 -5.59 12.07 -4.62
C GLY A 31 -6.05 13.45 -5.07
N SER A 32 -5.29 14.49 -4.75
CA SER A 32 -5.55 15.84 -5.26
C SER A 32 -4.97 16.05 -6.65
N ALA A 33 -4.47 14.98 -7.28
CA ALA A 33 -3.97 14.99 -8.64
C ALA A 33 -5.14 14.96 -9.64
N PRO A 34 -5.00 15.58 -10.82
CA PRO A 34 -5.98 15.48 -11.91
C PRO A 34 -6.15 14.06 -12.46
N GLU A 35 -5.32 13.12 -12.00
CA GLU A 35 -5.33 11.71 -12.32
C GLU A 35 -5.74 10.99 -11.03
N ASN A 36 -6.85 10.25 -11.06
CA ASN A 36 -7.41 9.54 -9.90
C ASN A 36 -6.41 8.50 -9.38
N TRP A 37 -5.44 8.90 -8.55
CA TRP A 37 -4.43 8.04 -7.92
C TRP A 37 -4.81 7.71 -6.46
N GLY A 38 -4.30 6.60 -5.93
CA GLY A 38 -4.59 6.19 -4.56
C GLY A 38 -5.91 5.42 -4.44
N TRP A 39 -6.72 5.74 -3.42
CA TRP A 39 -7.99 5.03 -3.19
C TRP A 39 -8.96 5.16 -4.36
N GLU A 40 -9.05 6.34 -4.97
CA GLU A 40 -9.95 6.54 -6.13
C GLU A 40 -9.51 5.69 -7.33
N HIS A 41 -8.21 5.49 -7.53
CA HIS A 41 -7.69 4.55 -8.53
C HIS A 41 -8.09 3.11 -8.25
N ILE A 42 -7.91 2.69 -7.00
CA ILE A 42 -8.21 1.33 -6.55
C ILE A 42 -9.70 1.02 -6.70
N VAL A 43 -10.56 2.02 -6.51
CA VAL A 43 -12.00 1.91 -6.77
C VAL A 43 -12.29 1.89 -8.27
N ASP A 44 -11.76 2.84 -9.06
CA ASP A 44 -11.95 2.93 -10.51
C ASP A 44 -11.53 1.64 -11.24
N LYS A 45 -10.43 1.02 -10.80
CA LYS A 45 -9.89 -0.21 -11.37
C LYS A 45 -10.48 -1.49 -10.79
N ASP A 46 -11.48 -1.40 -9.91
CA ASP A 46 -12.10 -2.54 -9.25
C ASP A 46 -11.11 -3.37 -8.39
N HIS A 47 -9.94 -2.82 -8.07
CA HIS A 47 -8.92 -3.52 -7.30
C HIS A 47 -9.36 -3.76 -5.85
N HIS A 48 -10.17 -2.87 -5.27
CA HIS A 48 -10.75 -3.10 -3.94
C HIS A 48 -11.52 -4.42 -3.88
N ASN A 49 -12.44 -4.68 -4.81
CA ASN A 49 -13.19 -5.93 -4.88
C ASN A 49 -12.29 -7.13 -5.16
N GLN A 50 -11.24 -6.97 -5.97
CA GLN A 50 -10.26 -8.04 -6.21
C GLN A 50 -9.49 -8.38 -4.93
N ILE A 51 -9.06 -7.38 -4.15
CA ILE A 51 -8.40 -7.59 -2.85
C ILE A 51 -9.37 -8.26 -1.88
N GLU A 52 -10.62 -7.81 -1.79
CA GLU A 52 -11.63 -8.42 -0.92
C GLU A 52 -11.82 -9.90 -1.23
N ASN A 53 -12.01 -10.24 -2.50
CA ASN A 53 -12.21 -11.61 -2.95
C ASN A 53 -10.96 -12.48 -2.78
N ALA A 54 -9.78 -11.95 -3.13
CA ALA A 54 -8.53 -12.70 -3.06
C ALA A 54 -8.14 -13.02 -1.61
N PHE A 55 -8.44 -12.14 -0.66
CA PHE A 55 -8.01 -12.28 0.73
C PHE A 55 -9.15 -12.52 1.72
N ASP A 56 -10.35 -12.85 1.23
CA ASP A 56 -11.55 -13.15 2.03
C ASP A 56 -11.84 -12.05 3.08
N LEU A 57 -11.77 -10.79 2.65
CA LEU A 57 -12.04 -9.64 3.51
C LEU A 57 -13.54 -9.37 3.59
N ARG A 58 -13.95 -8.61 4.61
CA ARG A 58 -15.33 -8.11 4.67
C ARG A 58 -15.55 -7.09 3.55
N ASP A 59 -16.69 -7.18 2.87
CA ASP A 59 -17.18 -6.23 1.86
C ASP A 59 -17.40 -4.84 2.46
N ASN A 60 -16.33 -4.04 2.48
CA ASN A 60 -16.31 -2.62 2.84
C ASN A 60 -14.91 -2.02 2.64
N ASP A 61 -14.90 -0.75 2.23
CA ASP A 61 -13.73 0.13 2.14
C ASP A 61 -12.74 -0.02 3.29
N LYS A 62 -13.22 -0.06 4.54
CA LYS A 62 -12.35 -0.03 5.72
C LYS A 62 -11.50 -1.28 5.79
N SER A 63 -12.09 -2.46 5.52
CA SER A 63 -11.37 -3.74 5.54
C SER A 63 -10.26 -3.78 4.50
N VAL A 64 -10.51 -3.31 3.28
CA VAL A 64 -9.49 -3.20 2.21
C VAL A 64 -8.39 -2.22 2.60
N LYS A 65 -8.76 -1.04 3.10
CA LYS A 65 -7.80 0.00 3.51
C LYS A 65 -6.91 -0.46 4.67
N ASP A 66 -7.49 -1.10 5.68
CA ASP A 66 -6.74 -1.67 6.80
C ASP A 66 -5.76 -2.75 6.32
N PHE A 67 -6.19 -3.60 5.38
CA PHE A 67 -5.36 -4.66 4.82
C PHE A 67 -4.18 -4.12 4.00
N ILE A 68 -4.41 -3.10 3.16
CA ILE A 68 -3.33 -2.41 2.43
C ILE A 68 -2.36 -1.75 3.42
N ALA A 69 -2.86 -1.12 4.49
CA ALA A 69 -2.01 -0.53 5.52
C ALA A 69 -1.15 -1.59 6.22
N GLU A 70 -1.71 -2.76 6.53
CA GLU A 70 -0.94 -3.88 7.07
C GLU A 70 0.13 -4.37 6.08
N GLY A 71 -0.18 -4.40 4.78
CA GLY A 71 0.78 -4.72 3.72
C GLY A 71 1.92 -3.70 3.60
N LEU A 72 1.64 -2.41 3.78
CA LEU A 72 2.67 -1.38 3.88
C LEU A 72 3.59 -1.61 5.08
N GLU A 73 3.08 -2.17 6.18
CA GLU A 73 3.85 -2.46 7.38
C GLU A 73 4.71 -3.71 7.25
N LYS A 74 4.12 -4.80 6.75
CA LYS A 74 4.69 -6.15 6.75
C LYS A 74 5.35 -6.58 5.44
N GLY A 75 5.01 -5.91 4.34
CA GLY A 75 5.60 -6.16 3.03
C GLY A 75 7.08 -5.74 2.97
N TYR A 76 7.75 -6.25 1.95
CA TYR A 76 9.13 -5.89 1.61
C TYR A 76 9.16 -5.10 0.31
N MET A 77 10.13 -4.20 0.17
CA MET A 77 10.36 -3.50 -1.10
C MET A 77 10.81 -4.49 -2.17
N ASN A 78 10.25 -4.39 -3.37
CA ASN A 78 10.71 -5.17 -4.50
C ASN A 78 12.17 -4.74 -4.83
N PRO A 79 13.15 -5.67 -4.86
CA PRO A 79 14.53 -5.32 -5.20
C PRO A 79 14.69 -4.78 -6.63
N ASP A 80 13.78 -5.12 -7.53
CA ASP A 80 13.82 -4.69 -8.93
C ASP A 80 13.14 -3.32 -9.15
N ASP A 81 12.18 -2.97 -8.27
CA ASP A 81 11.47 -1.69 -8.33
C ASP A 81 11.18 -1.13 -6.91
N PRO A 82 11.93 -0.13 -6.44
CA PRO A 82 11.80 0.38 -5.08
C PRO A 82 10.48 1.12 -4.81
N ILE A 83 9.66 1.42 -5.82
CA ILE A 83 8.30 1.94 -5.61
C ILE A 83 7.27 0.84 -5.35
N GLU A 84 7.65 -0.42 -5.51
CA GLU A 84 6.78 -1.56 -5.24
C GLU A 84 7.05 -2.16 -3.85
N ILE A 85 5.97 -2.43 -3.12
CA ILE A 85 5.99 -3.22 -1.89
C ILE A 85 5.20 -4.50 -2.16
N ILE A 86 5.86 -5.63 -1.95
CA ILE A 86 5.26 -6.95 -2.06
C ILE A 86 5.01 -7.48 -0.64
N TRP A 87 3.77 -7.89 -0.38
CA TRP A 87 3.43 -8.59 0.85
C TRP A 87 2.97 -10.01 0.55
N ASP A 88 3.85 -10.97 0.84
CA ASP A 88 3.55 -12.39 0.82
C ASP A 88 2.69 -12.77 2.02
N THR A 89 1.37 -12.64 1.83
CA THR A 89 0.37 -13.04 2.83
C THR A 89 0.37 -14.57 3.00
N THR A 90 -0.38 -15.05 3.99
CA THR A 90 -0.63 -16.49 4.18
C THR A 90 -1.53 -17.11 3.11
N ASN A 91 -2.15 -16.30 2.23
CA ASN A 91 -2.93 -16.81 1.11
C ASN A 91 -2.00 -17.59 0.15
N PRO A 92 -2.32 -18.84 -0.24
CA PRO A 92 -1.43 -19.65 -1.07
C PRO A 92 -1.39 -19.21 -2.54
N ASP A 93 -2.44 -18.53 -3.02
CA ASP A 93 -2.63 -18.24 -4.44
C ASP A 93 -2.23 -16.80 -4.80
N HIS A 94 -2.28 -15.88 -3.82
CA HIS A 94 -2.04 -14.46 -4.06
C HIS A 94 -1.12 -13.83 -3.01
N LYS A 95 -0.32 -12.88 -3.48
CA LYS A 95 0.38 -11.87 -2.66
C LYS A 95 -0.25 -10.50 -2.93
N LEU A 96 -0.08 -9.56 -2.01
CA LEU A 96 -0.53 -8.18 -2.23
C LEU A 96 0.62 -7.38 -2.83
N LEU A 97 0.40 -6.74 -3.98
CA LEU A 97 1.30 -5.76 -4.55
C LEU A 97 0.76 -4.36 -4.25
N ILE A 98 1.61 -3.50 -3.69
CA ILE A 98 1.31 -2.11 -3.39
C ILE A 98 2.31 -1.24 -4.14
N ILE A 99 1.81 -0.31 -4.94
CA ILE A 99 2.65 0.58 -5.76
C ILE A 99 2.58 1.98 -5.16
N LEU A 100 3.72 2.49 -4.73
CA LEU A 100 3.89 3.84 -4.22
C LEU A 100 3.90 4.86 -5.37
N SER A 101 3.59 6.12 -5.05
CA SER A 101 3.71 7.21 -6.01
C SER A 101 5.16 7.72 -6.03
N ASP A 102 5.74 7.74 -7.23
CA ASP A 102 7.06 8.31 -7.52
C ASP A 102 7.08 9.85 -7.44
N SER A 103 5.93 10.46 -7.71
CA SER A 103 5.71 11.90 -7.82
C SER A 103 5.11 12.51 -6.55
N SER A 104 4.59 11.69 -5.64
CA SER A 104 4.03 12.10 -4.35
C SER A 104 4.51 11.19 -3.22
N PRO A 105 5.70 11.46 -2.64
CA PRO A 105 6.26 10.67 -1.55
C PRO A 105 5.27 10.47 -0.41
N GLY A 106 5.12 9.21 0.05
CA GLY A 106 4.13 8.85 1.07
C GLY A 106 2.69 8.77 0.56
N SER A 107 2.46 8.70 -0.74
CA SER A 107 1.18 8.36 -1.37
C SER A 107 1.29 7.04 -2.12
N LEU A 108 0.15 6.36 -2.32
CA LEU A 108 0.08 5.16 -3.15
C LEU A 108 -0.54 5.48 -4.50
N THR A 109 -0.03 4.84 -5.54
CA THR A 109 -0.55 4.87 -6.90
C THR A 109 -1.73 3.89 -6.99
N THR A 110 -1.50 2.64 -6.58
CA THR A 110 -2.50 1.56 -6.59
C THR A 110 -2.09 0.42 -5.65
N ALA A 111 -2.99 -0.54 -5.43
CA ALA A 111 -2.71 -1.82 -4.81
C ALA A 111 -3.64 -2.87 -5.43
N TYR A 112 -3.17 -4.11 -5.60
CA TYR A 112 -3.97 -5.21 -6.17
C TYR A 112 -3.38 -6.59 -5.81
N PRO A 113 -4.19 -7.67 -5.83
CA PRO A 113 -3.67 -9.01 -5.65
C PRO A 113 -2.85 -9.44 -6.88
N LEU A 114 -1.68 -9.98 -6.64
CA LEU A 114 -0.81 -10.55 -7.66
C LEU A 114 -0.75 -12.08 -7.47
N PRO A 115 -0.96 -12.90 -8.51
CA PRO A 115 -0.80 -14.35 -8.41
C PRO A 115 0.61 -14.75 -7.95
N LYS A 116 0.69 -15.84 -7.20
CA LYS A 116 1.96 -16.44 -6.76
C LYS A 116 2.53 -17.42 -7.79
#